data_AF-A0A497D9H3-F1
#
_entry.id   AF-A0A497D9H3-F1
#
_cell.length_a   1.000
_cell.length_b   1.000
_cell.length_c   1.000
_cell.angle_alpha   90.00
_cell.angle_beta   90.00
_cell.angle_gamma   90.00
#
_symmetry.space_group_name_H-M   'P 1'
#
loop_
_entity.id
_entity.type
_entity.pdbx_description
1 polymer ?
#
loop_
_entity_poly.entity_id
_entity_poly.type
_entity_poly.pdbx_seq_one_letter_code
_entity_poly.pdbx_strand_id
1 'polypeptide(L)'
;MRNIKNIAIFILAAAVLSSCGGLNKMVKDSALVDYNVTPEVLEMHGGEVDMTIDVNYPAKYFNKKAVVTLTPVIRYEGGETTLDPLVLQGEDATDNYKLISYDGGGKASLSTTFTYEDAMKMSELYYNVTAAIKDKTADLGEVKLADGIVVTPLLVQNNPKVIDFDNHFKQIVPESYEADIKYVINRADVRRSEMKKDEIGGLNETLQAANENERLELKGIEISAYASPDGELDLNTKLADKRQVTANKYLAGQLKKADIEVA
;
A
#
# COMPACT_ATOMS: atom_id res chain seq x y z
N MET A 1 3.77 26.13 53.49
CA MET A 1 2.88 27.27 53.78
C MET A 1 2.46 27.88 52.46
N ARG A 2 1.14 27.92 52.21
CA ARG A 2 0.47 28.38 50.99
C ARG A 2 0.80 29.85 50.71
N ASN A 3 0.88 30.23 49.44
CA ASN A 3 0.44 31.55 48.98
C ASN A 3 -0.18 31.42 47.58
N ILE A 4 -1.51 31.41 47.60
CA ILE A 4 -2.43 31.53 46.47
C ILE A 4 -2.43 32.98 46.01
N LYS A 5 -2.45 33.23 44.69
CA LYS A 5 -3.26 34.28 44.05
C LYS A 5 -3.23 34.13 42.52
N ASN A 6 -4.20 33.38 42.00
CA ASN A 6 -4.73 33.59 40.65
C ASN A 6 -5.64 34.84 40.72
N ILE A 7 -5.31 35.93 40.03
CA ILE A 7 -6.28 36.99 39.67
C ILE A 7 -5.91 37.59 38.30
N ALA A 8 -6.75 37.24 37.32
CA ALA A 8 -7.29 38.06 36.23
C ALA A 8 -6.41 39.10 35.51
N ILE A 9 -6.22 38.86 34.21
CA ILE A 9 -6.23 39.92 33.20
C ILE A 9 -7.27 39.52 32.14
N PHE A 10 -8.52 39.93 32.36
CA PHE A 10 -9.50 40.13 31.30
C PHE A 10 -9.10 41.43 30.59
N ILE A 11 -8.52 41.35 29.40
CA ILE A 11 -8.44 42.54 28.53
C ILE A 11 -9.81 42.69 27.88
N LEU A 12 -10.59 43.57 28.51
CA LEU A 12 -11.78 44.19 27.97
C LEU A 12 -11.40 45.00 26.73
N ALA A 13 -11.56 44.42 25.54
CA ALA A 13 -11.60 45.18 24.30
C ALA A 13 -13.01 45.78 24.13
N ALA A 14 -13.31 46.79 24.94
CA ALA A 14 -14.44 47.68 24.69
C ALA A 14 -14.01 48.67 23.59
N ALA A 15 -14.30 48.35 22.33
CA ALA A 15 -14.10 49.25 21.20
C ALA A 15 -15.46 49.78 20.69
N VAL A 16 -15.80 50.98 21.17
CA VAL A 16 -16.53 52.06 20.48
C VAL A 16 -17.88 51.70 19.79
N LEU A 17 -18.96 51.66 20.58
CA LEU A 17 -20.34 51.80 20.10
C LEU A 17 -20.62 53.25 19.63
N SER A 18 -20.00 53.69 18.54
CA SER A 18 -20.23 55.03 17.99
C SER A 18 -21.51 55.07 17.13
N SER A 19 -22.64 55.36 17.78
CA SER A 19 -23.84 56.02 17.24
C SER A 19 -24.02 55.98 15.70
N CYS A 20 -24.34 54.80 15.18
CA CYS A 20 -24.98 54.62 13.88
C CYS A 20 -26.02 53.52 14.07
N GLY A 21 -27.30 53.89 14.21
CA GLY A 21 -28.37 52.94 14.55
C GLY A 21 -28.45 51.73 13.60
N GLY A 22 -27.97 51.89 12.37
CA GLY A 22 -27.86 50.82 11.38
C GLY A 22 -26.88 49.70 11.74
N LEU A 23 -25.65 50.02 12.15
CA LEU A 23 -24.65 49.02 12.53
C LEU A 23 -25.03 48.34 13.86
N ASN A 24 -25.50 49.12 14.84
CA ASN A 24 -25.96 48.57 16.13
C ASN A 24 -27.10 47.56 15.97
N LYS A 25 -27.97 47.73 14.95
CA LYS A 25 -29.00 46.75 14.62
C LYS A 25 -28.39 45.45 14.11
N MET A 26 -27.45 45.53 13.17
CA MET A 26 -26.76 44.34 12.63
C MET A 26 -26.02 43.56 13.71
N VAL A 27 -25.37 44.25 14.65
CA VAL A 27 -24.70 43.60 15.80
C VAL A 27 -25.72 42.86 16.68
N LYS A 28 -26.86 43.47 17.00
CA LYS A 28 -27.89 42.85 17.84
C LYS A 28 -28.58 41.66 17.17
N ASP A 29 -28.76 41.75 15.86
CA ASP A 29 -29.48 40.77 15.07
C ASP A 29 -28.52 39.76 14.41
N SER A 30 -27.22 39.74 14.76
CA SER A 30 -26.20 38.93 14.07
C SER A 30 -26.49 37.42 14.09
N ALA A 31 -27.16 36.95 15.14
CA ALA A 31 -27.63 35.57 15.29
C ALA A 31 -28.73 35.17 14.28
N LEU A 32 -29.31 36.11 13.52
CA LEU A 32 -30.27 35.81 12.46
C LEU A 32 -29.62 35.43 11.13
N VAL A 33 -28.30 35.59 11.01
CA VAL A 33 -27.55 35.22 9.82
C VAL A 33 -27.26 33.73 9.87
N ASP A 34 -27.58 33.05 8.77
CA ASP A 34 -27.40 31.61 8.63
C ASP A 34 -26.09 31.33 7.89
N TYR A 35 -25.29 30.42 8.44
CA TYR A 35 -23.98 30.03 7.92
C TYR A 35 -23.93 28.52 7.75
N ASN A 36 -23.41 28.08 6.62
CA ASN A 36 -23.22 26.66 6.34
C ASN A 36 -21.85 26.43 5.70
N VAL A 37 -21.14 25.39 6.15
CA VAL A 37 -19.85 24.98 5.58
C VAL A 37 -20.00 23.64 4.90
N THR A 38 -19.41 23.51 3.71
CA THR A 38 -19.38 22.27 2.93
C THR A 38 -17.94 21.94 2.56
N PRO A 39 -17.42 20.76 2.95
CA PRO A 39 -18.08 19.73 3.77
C PRO A 39 -18.29 20.19 5.23
N GLU A 40 -19.28 19.61 5.92
CA GLU A 40 -19.60 19.93 7.34
C GLU A 40 -18.41 19.58 8.26
N VAL A 41 -17.75 18.45 7.97
CA VAL A 41 -16.48 18.08 8.57
C VAL A 41 -15.41 18.24 7.49
N LEU A 42 -14.41 19.08 7.75
CA LEU A 42 -13.33 19.34 6.80
C LEU A 42 -12.50 18.08 6.58
N GLU A 43 -12.06 17.86 5.34
CA GLU A 43 -11.24 16.71 4.96
C GLU A 43 -10.00 17.16 4.21
N MET A 44 -8.85 16.61 4.57
CA MET A 44 -7.61 16.84 3.84
C MET A 44 -7.47 15.82 2.72
N HIS A 45 -7.19 16.31 1.52
CA HIS A 45 -6.90 15.52 0.33
C HIS A 45 -5.58 16.01 -0.28
N GLY A 46 -4.55 15.16 -0.29
CA GLY A 46 -3.26 15.50 -0.90
C GLY A 46 -2.51 16.66 -0.24
N GLY A 47 -2.77 16.94 1.05
CA GLY A 47 -2.16 18.07 1.78
C GLY A 47 -2.94 19.38 1.67
N GLU A 48 -4.06 19.40 0.96
CA GLU A 48 -4.94 20.56 0.82
C GLU A 48 -6.31 20.27 1.43
N VAL A 49 -6.99 21.32 1.88
CA VAL A 49 -8.35 21.25 2.43
C VAL A 49 -9.23 22.20 1.66
N ASP A 50 -10.19 21.65 0.93
CA ASP A 50 -11.19 22.39 0.18
C ASP A 50 -12.42 22.65 1.04
N MET A 51 -12.94 23.87 1.01
CA MET A 51 -14.20 24.20 1.64
C MET A 51 -14.98 25.27 0.90
N THR A 52 -16.29 25.24 1.07
CA THR A 52 -17.21 26.29 0.65
C THR A 52 -18.03 26.74 1.84
N ILE A 53 -18.02 28.04 2.11
CA ILE A 53 -18.80 28.64 3.20
C ILE A 53 -19.90 29.49 2.60
N ASP A 54 -21.14 29.06 2.78
CA ASP A 54 -22.34 29.78 2.39
C ASP A 54 -22.84 30.65 3.56
N VAL A 55 -23.24 31.88 3.23
CA VAL A 55 -23.86 32.82 4.16
C VAL A 55 -25.18 33.31 3.58
N ASN A 56 -26.23 33.29 4.41
CA ASN A 56 -27.58 33.69 4.03
C ASN A 56 -28.09 34.77 4.99
N TYR A 57 -28.30 35.96 4.45
CA TYR A 57 -28.81 37.11 5.16
C TYR A 57 -30.33 37.22 4.99
N PRO A 58 -31.10 37.32 6.08
CA PRO A 58 -32.54 37.51 5.98
C PRO A 58 -32.91 38.91 5.50
N ALA A 59 -34.15 39.06 5.04
CA ALA A 59 -34.71 40.37 4.73
C ALA A 59 -34.66 41.31 5.94
N LYS A 60 -34.43 42.60 5.67
CA LYS A 60 -34.35 43.73 6.61
C LYS A 60 -33.21 43.66 7.62
N TYR A 61 -32.20 42.84 7.35
CA TYR A 61 -30.97 42.75 8.15
C TYR A 61 -29.86 43.64 7.61
N PHE A 62 -29.44 43.42 6.36
CA PHE A 62 -28.21 43.99 5.82
C PHE A 62 -28.34 45.50 5.55
N ASN A 63 -27.63 46.35 6.31
CA ASN A 63 -27.78 47.79 6.16
C ASN A 63 -27.38 48.27 4.75
N LYS A 64 -28.23 49.10 4.13
CA LYS A 64 -28.04 49.60 2.76
C LYS A 64 -26.66 50.21 2.52
N LYS A 65 -26.05 50.86 3.52
CA LYS A 65 -24.76 51.57 3.39
C LYS A 65 -23.57 50.81 3.98
N ALA A 66 -23.78 49.60 4.50
CA ALA A 66 -22.72 48.85 5.15
C ALA A 66 -21.90 48.03 4.15
N VAL A 67 -20.62 47.89 4.46
CA VAL A 67 -19.73 46.88 3.92
C VAL A 67 -19.46 45.88 5.03
N VAL A 68 -19.67 44.59 4.78
CA VAL A 68 -19.44 43.49 5.73
C VAL A 68 -18.27 42.66 5.22
N THR A 69 -17.31 42.40 6.09
CA THR A 69 -16.13 41.58 5.82
C THR A 69 -16.20 40.33 6.69
N LEU A 70 -16.30 39.17 6.04
CA LEU A 70 -16.29 37.86 6.67
C LEU A 70 -14.91 37.25 6.47
N THR A 71 -14.14 37.12 7.54
CA THR A 71 -12.75 36.61 7.46
C THR A 71 -12.69 35.20 8.04
N PRO A 72 -12.43 34.15 7.24
CA PRO A 72 -12.25 32.81 7.77
C PRO A 72 -10.96 32.72 8.58
N VAL A 73 -11.03 32.11 9.76
CA VAL A 73 -9.89 31.90 10.65
C VAL A 73 -9.89 30.46 11.13
N ILE A 74 -8.78 29.77 10.92
CA ILE A 74 -8.56 28.41 11.42
C ILE A 74 -7.73 28.53 12.69
N ARG A 75 -8.28 28.11 13.82
CA ARG A 75 -7.64 28.16 15.14
C ARG A 75 -7.15 26.78 15.52
N TYR A 76 -5.91 26.64 15.99
CA TYR A 76 -5.35 25.37 16.40
C TYR A 76 -4.32 25.55 17.51
N GLU A 77 -3.87 24.46 18.11
CA GLU A 77 -2.83 24.51 19.12
C GLU A 77 -1.53 25.06 18.50
N GLY A 78 -1.11 26.24 18.95
CA GLY A 78 0.11 26.91 18.48
C GLY A 78 -0.12 28.13 17.58
N GLY A 79 -1.34 28.43 17.15
CA GLY A 79 -1.60 29.64 16.37
C GLY A 79 -2.98 29.72 15.71
N GLU A 80 -3.10 30.71 14.82
CA GLU A 80 -4.26 30.89 13.96
C GLU A 80 -3.79 31.17 12.53
N THR A 81 -4.51 30.63 11.55
CA THR A 81 -4.29 30.90 10.12
C THR A 81 -5.50 31.65 9.58
N THR A 82 -5.29 32.87 9.11
CA THR A 82 -6.31 33.71 8.46
C THR A 82 -6.34 33.45 6.96
N LEU A 83 -7.54 33.27 6.41
CA LEU A 83 -7.75 33.11 4.96
C LEU A 83 -8.31 34.37 4.32
N ASP A 84 -8.35 34.39 3.00
CA ASP A 84 -8.88 35.53 2.24
C ASP A 84 -10.37 35.78 2.57
N PRO A 85 -10.74 37.05 2.84
CA PRO A 85 -12.08 37.36 3.30
C PRO A 85 -13.11 37.42 2.15
N LEU A 86 -14.35 37.10 2.49
CA LEU A 86 -15.51 37.44 1.66
C LEU A 86 -16.03 38.82 2.05
N VAL A 87 -16.01 39.76 1.10
CA VAL A 87 -16.52 41.12 1.32
C VAL A 87 -17.85 41.32 0.59
N LEU A 88 -18.85 41.80 1.31
CA LEU A 88 -20.21 42.03 0.84
C LEU A 88 -20.60 43.48 1.11
N GLN A 89 -21.53 44.02 0.33
CA GLN A 89 -21.99 45.39 0.53
C GLN A 89 -23.50 45.53 0.39
N GLY A 90 -24.03 46.58 1.01
CA GLY A 90 -25.42 46.99 0.85
C GLY A 90 -25.64 47.78 -0.44
N GLU A 91 -26.89 47.96 -0.80
CA GLU A 91 -27.32 48.60 -2.06
C GLU A 91 -26.92 50.08 -2.23
N ASP A 92 -26.74 50.82 -1.13
CA ASP A 92 -26.33 52.23 -1.10
C ASP A 92 -24.83 52.41 -0.79
N ALA A 93 -24.07 51.32 -0.63
CA ALA A 93 -22.61 51.38 -0.49
C ALA A 93 -21.98 51.70 -1.86
N THR A 94 -20.94 52.53 -1.87
CA THR A 94 -20.32 53.04 -3.11
C THR A 94 -19.20 52.17 -3.65
N ASP A 95 -18.84 51.11 -2.93
CA ASP A 95 -17.82 50.14 -3.33
C ASP A 95 -18.35 49.19 -4.43
N ASN A 96 -17.55 48.23 -4.85
CA ASN A 96 -17.88 47.29 -5.92
C ASN A 96 -17.75 45.82 -5.49
N TYR A 97 -18.24 45.51 -4.30
CA TYR A 97 -18.37 44.16 -3.75
C TYR A 97 -19.73 43.55 -4.07
N LYS A 98 -19.89 42.27 -3.74
CA LYS A 98 -21.16 41.55 -3.95
C LYS A 98 -22.28 42.18 -3.12
N LEU A 99 -23.35 42.58 -3.80
CA LEU A 99 -24.49 43.29 -3.22
C LEU A 99 -25.44 42.34 -2.49
N ILE A 100 -25.88 42.73 -1.28
CA ILE A 100 -26.95 42.09 -0.51
C ILE A 100 -28.10 43.10 -0.33
N SER A 101 -29.33 42.69 -0.68
CA SER A 101 -30.50 43.56 -0.62
C SER A 101 -31.00 43.71 0.81
N TYR A 102 -31.32 44.94 1.23
CA TYR A 102 -31.99 45.14 2.52
C TYR A 102 -33.41 44.54 2.48
N ASP A 103 -34.20 44.78 1.44
CA ASP A 103 -35.61 44.36 1.42
C ASP A 103 -35.78 42.86 1.15
N GLY A 104 -34.92 42.27 0.30
CA GLY A 104 -34.98 40.86 -0.09
C GLY A 104 -34.04 39.91 0.67
N GLY A 105 -33.06 40.44 1.41
CA GLY A 105 -31.94 39.64 1.92
C GLY A 105 -30.97 39.24 0.81
N GLY A 106 -30.21 38.17 1.03
CA GLY A 106 -29.32 37.65 -0.02
C GLY A 106 -28.39 36.54 0.44
N LYS A 107 -27.83 35.84 -0.54
CA LYS A 107 -26.89 34.74 -0.31
C LYS A 107 -25.53 35.05 -0.92
N ALA A 108 -24.48 34.69 -0.19
CA ALA A 108 -23.13 34.69 -0.70
C ALA A 108 -22.40 33.41 -0.32
N SER A 109 -21.32 33.13 -1.03
CA SER A 109 -20.55 31.90 -0.89
C SER A 109 -19.09 32.23 -1.12
N LEU A 110 -18.22 31.60 -0.34
CA LEU A 110 -16.77 31.65 -0.47
C LEU A 110 -16.27 30.21 -0.64
N SER A 111 -15.79 29.87 -1.83
CA SER A 111 -15.07 28.62 -2.08
C SER A 111 -13.58 28.90 -2.01
N THR A 112 -12.87 28.18 -1.15
CA THR A 112 -11.43 28.35 -0.94
C THR A 112 -10.77 27.03 -0.63
N THR A 113 -9.47 26.98 -0.88
CA THR A 113 -8.58 25.88 -0.56
C THR A 113 -7.45 26.42 0.31
N PHE A 114 -6.96 25.63 1.25
CA PHE A 114 -5.77 25.97 2.02
C PHE A 114 -4.91 24.75 2.31
N THR A 115 -3.60 24.99 2.42
CA THR A 115 -2.62 23.95 2.74
C THR A 115 -2.74 23.52 4.20
N TYR A 116 -2.81 22.21 4.42
CA TYR A 116 -2.91 21.60 5.73
C TYR A 116 -1.55 21.59 6.46
N GLU A 117 -1.59 21.86 7.76
CA GLU A 117 -0.47 21.68 8.68
C GLU A 117 -0.85 20.70 9.81
N ASP A 118 0.09 19.89 10.29
CA ASP A 118 -0.18 18.84 11.30
C ASP A 118 -0.88 19.39 12.56
N ALA A 119 -0.56 20.62 12.97
CA ALA A 119 -1.17 21.28 14.11
C ALA A 119 -2.68 21.52 13.93
N MET A 120 -3.15 21.64 12.68
CA MET A 120 -4.57 21.87 12.34
C MET A 120 -5.44 20.60 12.48
N LYS A 121 -4.87 19.44 12.83
CA LYS A 121 -5.66 18.22 13.03
C LYS A 121 -6.82 18.42 14.02
N MET A 122 -6.54 19.14 15.11
CA MET A 122 -7.50 19.51 16.15
C MET A 122 -7.79 21.02 16.06
N SER A 123 -8.15 21.51 14.88
CA SER A 123 -8.50 22.91 14.67
C SER A 123 -9.99 23.19 14.87
N GLU A 124 -10.34 24.46 14.93
CA GLU A 124 -11.71 24.96 14.81
C GLU A 124 -11.74 26.04 13.72
N LEU A 125 -12.74 25.98 12.84
CA LEU A 125 -12.95 27.00 11.81
C LEU A 125 -13.94 28.04 12.32
N TYR A 126 -13.60 29.32 12.20
CA TYR A 126 -14.45 30.46 12.54
C TYR A 126 -14.59 31.43 11.37
N TYR A 127 -15.69 32.19 11.37
CA TYR A 127 -15.77 33.48 10.72
C TYR A 127 -15.65 34.60 11.74
N ASN A 128 -14.70 35.51 11.52
CA ASN A 128 -14.66 36.80 12.22
C ASN A 128 -15.37 37.84 11.36
N VAL A 129 -16.47 38.40 11.85
CA VAL A 129 -17.38 39.23 11.04
C VAL A 129 -17.32 40.68 11.51
N THR A 130 -16.94 41.58 10.61
CA THR A 130 -16.92 43.02 10.86
C THR A 130 -17.76 43.76 9.85
N ALA A 131 -18.31 44.92 10.22
CA ALA A 131 -19.01 45.80 9.30
C ALA A 131 -18.52 47.23 9.43
N ALA A 132 -18.57 47.97 8.33
CA ALA A 132 -18.20 49.36 8.25
C ALA A 132 -19.26 50.18 7.51
N ILE A 133 -19.49 51.42 7.95
CA ILE A 133 -20.17 52.47 7.19
C ILE A 133 -19.23 53.67 7.19
N LYS A 134 -18.55 53.92 6.06
CA LYS A 134 -17.46 54.90 5.98
C LYS A 134 -16.40 54.61 7.07
N ASP A 135 -16.07 55.60 7.89
CA ASP A 135 -15.03 55.48 8.94
C ASP A 135 -15.51 54.78 10.22
N LYS A 136 -16.80 54.42 10.31
CA LYS A 136 -17.36 53.76 11.50
C LYS A 136 -17.37 52.25 11.31
N THR A 137 -16.72 51.53 12.21
CA THR A 137 -16.70 50.07 12.23
C THR A 137 -17.51 49.51 13.39
N ALA A 138 -17.96 48.27 13.24
CA ALA A 138 -18.61 47.47 14.27
C ALA A 138 -18.18 46.02 14.13
N ASP A 139 -17.95 45.37 15.27
CA ASP A 139 -17.70 43.94 15.37
C ASP A 139 -19.06 43.21 15.53
N LEU A 140 -19.34 42.26 14.64
CA LEU A 140 -20.57 41.45 14.67
C LEU A 140 -20.37 40.12 15.39
N GLY A 141 -19.14 39.86 15.84
CA GLY A 141 -18.73 38.69 16.58
C GLY A 141 -18.11 37.60 15.69
N GLU A 142 -17.87 36.48 16.35
CA GLU A 142 -17.25 35.30 15.75
C GLU A 142 -18.29 34.18 15.65
N VAL A 143 -18.28 33.47 14.53
CA VAL A 143 -19.19 32.35 14.26
C VAL A 143 -18.37 31.10 14.05
N LYS A 144 -18.55 30.09 14.90
CA LYS A 144 -17.93 28.78 14.71
C LYS A 144 -18.62 28.04 13.57
N LEU A 145 -17.83 27.47 12.65
CA LEU A 145 -18.32 26.82 11.44
C LEU A 145 -18.06 25.31 11.41
N ALA A 146 -16.86 24.87 11.79
CA ALA A 146 -16.48 23.46 11.76
C ALA A 146 -15.49 23.08 12.88
N ASP A 147 -15.42 21.79 13.15
CA ASP A 147 -14.56 21.16 14.15
C ASP A 147 -13.62 20.13 13.50
N GLY A 148 -12.31 20.34 13.70
CA GLY A 148 -11.24 19.46 13.26
C GLY A 148 -11.09 19.33 11.75
N ILE A 149 -10.09 18.53 11.35
CA ILE A 149 -9.87 18.14 9.95
C ILE A 149 -9.62 16.63 9.92
N VAL A 150 -10.36 15.92 9.07
CA VAL A 150 -10.16 14.50 8.83
C VAL A 150 -8.91 14.31 7.98
N VAL A 151 -7.91 13.66 8.57
CA VAL A 151 -6.58 13.43 7.98
C VAL A 151 -6.30 11.95 7.71
N THR A 152 -7.36 11.18 7.44
CA THR A 152 -7.29 9.74 7.14
C THR A 152 -6.23 9.37 6.10
N PRO A 153 -5.96 10.17 5.04
CA PRO A 153 -4.91 9.81 4.09
C PRO A 153 -3.50 9.71 4.70
N LEU A 154 -3.22 10.38 5.83
CA LEU A 154 -1.95 10.25 6.55
C LEU A 154 -1.79 8.90 7.27
N LEU A 155 -2.86 8.12 7.43
CA LEU A 155 -2.82 6.80 8.08
C LEU A 155 -2.36 5.69 7.12
N VAL A 156 -2.21 5.97 5.83
CA VAL A 156 -1.77 4.98 4.84
C VAL A 156 -0.31 4.62 5.07
N GLN A 157 -0.06 3.39 5.51
CA GLN A 157 1.29 2.83 5.63
C GLN A 157 1.64 2.05 4.37
N ASN A 158 2.68 2.49 3.65
CA ASN A 158 3.23 1.71 2.56
C ASN A 158 4.11 0.59 3.12
N ASN A 159 3.60 -0.64 3.11
CA ASN A 159 4.31 -1.83 3.60
C ASN A 159 4.54 -2.82 2.44
N PRO A 160 5.55 -2.58 1.58
CA PRO A 160 5.85 -3.48 0.48
C PRO A 160 6.31 -4.83 1.02
N LYS A 161 5.65 -5.91 0.55
CA LYS A 161 6.07 -7.29 0.84
C LYS A 161 6.83 -7.84 -0.34
N VAL A 162 7.99 -8.45 -0.06
CA VAL A 162 8.73 -9.23 -1.05
C VAL A 162 7.97 -10.53 -1.30
N ILE A 163 7.76 -10.85 -2.57
CA ILE A 163 7.26 -12.16 -3.00
C ILE A 163 8.50 -13.01 -3.27
N ASP A 164 8.66 -14.09 -2.51
CA ASP A 164 9.73 -15.07 -2.74
C ASP A 164 9.19 -16.24 -3.56
N PHE A 165 9.98 -16.71 -4.52
CA PHE A 165 9.64 -17.86 -5.35
C PHE A 165 10.55 -19.02 -4.96
N ASP A 166 9.94 -20.15 -4.60
CA ASP A 166 10.69 -21.34 -4.19
C ASP A 166 11.55 -21.89 -5.34
N ASN A 167 12.84 -22.06 -5.11
CA ASN A 167 13.79 -22.51 -6.14
C ASN A 167 14.03 -24.02 -6.02
N HIS A 168 13.57 -24.79 -7.01
CA HIS A 168 13.75 -26.24 -7.09
C HIS A 168 15.08 -26.66 -7.73
N PHE A 169 16.11 -25.80 -7.73
CA PHE A 169 17.42 -26.12 -8.29
C PHE A 169 18.06 -27.31 -7.57
N LYS A 170 18.26 -28.41 -8.29
CA LYS A 170 19.04 -29.57 -7.83
C LYS A 170 20.39 -29.55 -8.53
N GLN A 171 21.47 -29.48 -7.76
CA GLN A 171 22.84 -29.48 -8.30
C GLN A 171 23.23 -30.83 -8.93
N ILE A 172 22.70 -31.93 -8.38
CA ILE A 172 22.99 -33.30 -8.82
C ILE A 172 21.65 -34.02 -9.04
N VAL A 173 21.47 -34.61 -10.21
CA VAL A 173 20.32 -35.44 -10.55
C VAL A 173 20.81 -36.87 -10.77
N PRO A 174 20.49 -37.82 -9.87
CA PRO A 174 20.90 -39.21 -10.04
C PRO A 174 20.05 -39.88 -11.12
N GLU A 175 20.70 -40.63 -12.00
CA GLU A 175 20.04 -41.48 -13.01
C GLU A 175 20.56 -42.91 -12.88
N SER A 176 19.64 -43.87 -12.98
CA SER A 176 19.95 -45.31 -12.90
C SER A 176 19.51 -46.00 -14.18
N TYR A 177 20.37 -46.88 -14.69
CA TYR A 177 20.13 -47.67 -15.90
C TYR A 177 20.24 -49.15 -15.56
N GLU A 178 19.25 -49.92 -16.01
CA GLU A 178 19.15 -51.36 -15.78
C GLU A 178 19.01 -52.08 -17.12
N ALA A 179 19.67 -53.23 -17.25
CA ALA A 179 19.57 -54.08 -18.44
C ALA A 179 19.75 -55.57 -18.07
N ASP A 180 18.97 -56.42 -18.73
CA ASP A 180 18.90 -57.85 -18.41
C ASP A 180 19.60 -58.74 -19.44
N ILE A 181 20.41 -59.69 -18.96
CA ILE A 181 20.96 -60.78 -19.77
C ILE A 181 20.17 -62.06 -19.52
N LYS A 182 19.41 -62.54 -20.50
CA LYS A 182 18.58 -63.76 -20.36
C LYS A 182 19.34 -65.02 -20.78
N TYR A 183 19.52 -65.92 -19.81
CA TYR A 183 20.17 -67.21 -20.01
C TYR A 183 19.19 -68.32 -20.43
N VAL A 184 19.67 -69.28 -21.21
CA VAL A 184 18.94 -70.53 -21.47
C VAL A 184 18.96 -71.40 -20.21
N ILE A 185 17.92 -72.23 -20.04
CA ILE A 185 17.82 -73.21 -18.94
C ILE A 185 19.11 -74.04 -18.86
N ASN A 186 19.63 -74.19 -17.64
CA ASN A 186 20.87 -74.93 -17.31
C ASN A 186 22.15 -74.44 -18.03
N ARG A 187 22.15 -73.21 -18.57
CA ARG A 187 23.32 -72.58 -19.17
C ARG A 187 23.70 -71.29 -18.46
N ALA A 188 25.00 -70.98 -18.54
CA ALA A 188 25.61 -69.79 -17.95
C ALA A 188 26.41 -68.95 -18.97
N ASP A 189 26.42 -69.32 -20.25
CA ASP A 189 27.10 -68.52 -21.27
C ASP A 189 26.22 -67.37 -21.75
N VAL A 190 26.82 -66.17 -21.83
CA VAL A 190 26.17 -64.99 -22.40
C VAL A 190 26.09 -65.17 -23.92
N ARG A 191 24.88 -65.24 -24.45
CA ARG A 191 24.65 -65.45 -25.89
C ARG A 191 24.83 -64.14 -26.66
N ARG A 192 25.34 -64.25 -27.89
CA ARG A 192 25.47 -63.10 -28.80
C ARG A 192 24.14 -62.39 -29.10
N SER A 193 23.02 -63.13 -29.06
CA SER A 193 21.68 -62.54 -29.21
C SER A 193 21.32 -61.61 -28.05
N GLU A 194 21.73 -61.94 -26.82
CA GLU A 194 21.51 -61.09 -25.65
C GLU A 194 22.40 -59.86 -25.70
N MET A 195 23.67 -60.02 -26.11
CA MET A 195 24.62 -58.91 -26.23
C MET A 195 24.23 -57.84 -27.27
N LYS A 196 23.33 -58.19 -28.20
CA LYS A 196 22.89 -57.32 -29.31
C LYS A 196 21.53 -56.69 -29.06
N LYS A 197 20.91 -56.95 -27.92
CA LYS A 197 19.64 -56.32 -27.59
C LYS A 197 19.82 -54.82 -27.37
N ASP A 198 18.78 -54.08 -27.72
CA ASP A 198 18.76 -52.62 -27.59
C ASP A 198 19.01 -52.16 -26.14
N GLU A 199 18.47 -52.88 -25.14
CA GLU A 199 18.69 -52.61 -23.71
C GLU A 199 20.18 -52.68 -23.31
N ILE A 200 20.91 -53.66 -23.85
CA ILE A 200 22.35 -53.83 -23.59
C ILE A 200 23.17 -52.83 -24.42
N GLY A 201 22.72 -52.51 -25.63
CA GLY A 201 23.31 -51.46 -26.46
C GLY A 201 23.25 -50.10 -25.77
N GLY A 202 22.06 -49.71 -25.30
CA GLY A 202 21.82 -48.47 -24.58
C GLY A 202 22.63 -48.37 -23.29
N LEU A 203 22.74 -49.45 -22.51
CA LEU A 203 23.60 -49.45 -21.32
C LEU A 203 25.08 -49.17 -21.67
N ASN A 204 25.60 -49.81 -22.73
CA ASN A 204 26.98 -49.59 -23.15
C ASN A 204 27.21 -48.15 -23.66
N GLU A 205 26.25 -47.60 -24.40
CA GLU A 205 26.28 -46.20 -24.86
C GLU A 205 26.23 -45.21 -23.69
N THR A 206 25.37 -45.42 -22.70
CA THR A 206 25.30 -44.60 -21.49
C THR A 206 26.62 -44.66 -20.72
N LEU A 207 27.22 -45.84 -20.56
CA LEU A 207 28.52 -45.98 -19.89
C LEU A 207 29.62 -45.19 -20.62
N GLN A 208 29.64 -45.24 -21.95
CA GLN A 208 30.59 -44.47 -22.75
C GLN A 208 30.33 -42.96 -22.62
N ALA A 209 29.07 -42.52 -22.77
CA ALA A 209 28.70 -41.12 -22.66
C ALA A 209 28.97 -40.55 -21.26
N ALA A 210 28.83 -41.35 -20.20
CA ALA A 210 29.17 -40.98 -18.85
C ALA A 210 30.68 -40.78 -18.66
N ASN A 211 31.52 -41.55 -19.36
CA ASN A 211 32.98 -41.42 -19.30
C ASN A 211 33.49 -40.20 -20.10
N GLU A 212 32.84 -39.88 -21.22
CA GLU A 212 33.21 -38.73 -22.07
C GLU A 212 32.73 -37.38 -21.51
N ASN A 213 31.73 -37.38 -20.63
CA ASN A 213 31.11 -36.15 -20.12
C ASN A 213 31.56 -35.81 -18.71
N GLU A 214 32.34 -34.73 -18.57
CA GLU A 214 32.85 -34.21 -17.28
C GLU A 214 31.75 -33.85 -16.25
N ARG A 215 30.48 -33.75 -16.68
CA ARG A 215 29.32 -33.45 -15.80
C ARG A 215 28.64 -34.70 -15.24
N LEU A 216 28.99 -35.87 -15.72
CA LEU A 216 28.45 -37.15 -15.26
C LEU A 216 29.53 -37.88 -14.48
N GLU A 217 29.14 -38.46 -13.34
CA GLU A 217 30.04 -39.24 -12.50
C GLU A 217 29.43 -40.63 -12.32
N LEU A 218 30.13 -41.66 -12.80
CA LEU A 218 29.70 -43.04 -12.59
C LEU A 218 29.89 -43.42 -11.12
N LYS A 219 28.78 -43.50 -10.37
CA LYS A 219 28.83 -43.83 -8.94
C LYS A 219 29.07 -45.31 -8.63
N GLY A 220 28.67 -46.21 -9.52
CA GLY A 220 28.88 -47.64 -9.32
C GLY A 220 28.17 -48.48 -10.38
N ILE A 221 28.59 -49.74 -10.47
CA ILE A 221 27.93 -50.76 -11.29
C ILE A 221 27.69 -51.99 -10.41
N GLU A 222 26.45 -52.46 -10.39
CA GLU A 222 26.04 -53.65 -9.65
C GLU A 222 25.60 -54.75 -10.62
N ILE A 223 26.07 -55.98 -10.37
CA ILE A 223 25.65 -57.17 -11.13
C ILE A 223 25.01 -58.16 -10.16
N SER A 224 23.72 -58.40 -10.37
CA SER A 224 22.95 -59.43 -9.66
C SER A 224 22.65 -60.60 -10.61
N ALA A 225 23.03 -61.83 -10.21
CA ALA A 225 22.82 -63.03 -11.02
C ALA A 225 21.86 -64.01 -10.35
N TYR A 226 20.93 -64.55 -11.13
CA TYR A 226 19.87 -65.44 -10.65
C TYR A 226 19.83 -66.77 -11.43
N ALA A 227 19.34 -67.82 -10.77
CA ALA A 227 18.95 -69.09 -11.35
C ALA A 227 17.45 -69.34 -11.12
N SER A 228 16.81 -70.10 -12.01
CA SER A 228 15.41 -70.51 -11.82
C SER A 228 15.29 -71.37 -10.57
N PRO A 229 14.19 -71.35 -9.80
CA PRO A 229 14.00 -72.24 -8.65
C PRO A 229 13.82 -73.73 -9.03
N ASP A 230 13.90 -74.08 -10.31
CA ASP A 230 13.74 -75.44 -10.81
C ASP A 230 14.92 -76.33 -10.42
N GLY A 231 14.66 -77.43 -9.71
CA GLY A 231 15.70 -78.40 -9.33
C GLY A 231 16.33 -78.14 -7.96
N GLU A 232 17.51 -78.72 -7.72
CA GLU A 232 18.18 -78.68 -6.42
C GLU A 232 18.84 -77.31 -6.15
N LEU A 233 18.69 -76.80 -4.93
CA LEU A 233 19.19 -75.48 -4.54
C LEU A 233 20.69 -75.31 -4.76
N ASP A 234 21.49 -76.35 -4.47
CA ASP A 234 22.95 -76.32 -4.65
C ASP A 234 23.33 -76.19 -6.14
N LEU A 235 22.60 -76.86 -7.03
CA LEU A 235 22.81 -76.73 -8.48
C LEU A 235 22.48 -75.32 -8.97
N ASN A 236 21.37 -74.75 -8.48
CA ASN A 236 20.93 -73.40 -8.85
C ASN A 236 21.86 -72.32 -8.31
N THR A 237 22.38 -72.50 -7.09
CA THR A 237 23.38 -71.60 -6.49
C THR A 237 24.65 -71.59 -7.34
N LYS A 238 25.20 -72.77 -7.66
CA LYS A 238 26.38 -72.90 -8.53
C LYS A 238 26.14 -72.35 -9.94
N LEU A 239 24.90 -72.43 -10.45
CA LEU A 239 24.54 -71.88 -11.76
C LEU A 239 24.47 -70.35 -11.72
N ALA A 240 23.91 -69.76 -10.67
CA ALA A 240 23.88 -68.32 -10.46
C ALA A 240 25.30 -67.75 -10.34
N ASP A 241 26.18 -68.40 -9.57
CA ASP A 241 27.60 -68.02 -9.45
C ASP A 241 28.30 -68.01 -10.82
N LYS A 242 28.07 -69.06 -11.61
CA LYS A 242 28.63 -69.14 -12.97
C LYS A 242 28.10 -68.04 -13.89
N ARG A 243 26.82 -67.65 -13.76
CA ARG A 243 26.20 -66.55 -14.52
C ARG A 243 26.74 -65.19 -14.09
N GLN A 244 27.01 -64.99 -12.80
CA GLN A 244 27.66 -63.78 -12.31
C GLN A 244 29.06 -63.65 -12.91
N VAL A 245 29.85 -64.72 -12.91
CA VAL A 245 31.20 -64.72 -13.49
C VAL A 245 31.18 -64.39 -14.98
N THR A 246 30.23 -64.94 -15.74
CA THR A 246 30.15 -64.70 -17.19
C THR A 246 29.59 -63.32 -17.54
N ALA A 247 28.64 -62.80 -16.75
CA ALA A 247 28.16 -61.42 -16.84
C ALA A 247 29.28 -60.42 -16.51
N ASN A 248 30.02 -60.63 -15.42
CA ASN A 248 31.19 -59.83 -15.05
C ASN A 248 32.23 -59.82 -16.16
N LYS A 249 32.53 -60.98 -16.75
CA LYS A 249 33.48 -61.08 -17.86
C LYS A 249 33.03 -60.29 -19.10
N TYR A 250 31.73 -60.30 -19.39
CA TYR A 250 31.18 -59.51 -20.48
C TYR A 250 31.31 -58.01 -20.20
N LEU A 251 30.86 -57.55 -19.02
CA LEU A 251 30.89 -56.14 -18.66
C LEU A 251 32.32 -55.60 -18.57
N ALA A 252 33.24 -56.32 -17.92
CA ALA A 252 34.65 -55.94 -17.87
C ALA A 252 35.27 -55.81 -19.27
N GLY A 253 34.82 -56.64 -20.22
CA GLY A 253 35.22 -56.54 -21.62
C GLY A 253 34.67 -55.29 -22.33
N GLN A 254 33.51 -54.78 -21.94
CA GLN A 254 32.95 -53.53 -22.48
C GLN A 254 33.59 -52.31 -21.85
N LEU A 255 33.75 -52.29 -20.53
CA LEU A 255 34.45 -51.23 -19.80
C LEU A 255 35.86 -51.03 -20.34
N LYS A 256 36.61 -52.12 -20.57
CA LYS A 256 37.94 -52.06 -21.16
C LYS A 256 37.96 -51.51 -22.60
N LYS A 257 36.91 -51.75 -23.38
CA LYS A 257 36.81 -51.18 -24.75
C LYS A 257 36.51 -49.70 -24.73
N ALA A 258 35.76 -49.24 -23.73
CA ALA A 258 35.36 -47.85 -23.56
C ALA A 258 36.38 -47.05 -22.71
N ASP A 259 37.51 -47.65 -22.33
CA ASP A 259 38.56 -47.06 -21.49
C ASP A 259 38.02 -46.50 -20.17
N ILE A 260 37.06 -47.22 -19.58
CA ILE A 260 36.41 -46.86 -18.32
C ILE A 260 37.16 -47.56 -17.18
N GLU A 261 37.84 -46.79 -16.34
CA GLU A 261 38.40 -47.30 -15.09
C GLU A 261 37.30 -47.37 -14.03
N VAL A 262 37.04 -48.58 -13.54
CA VAL A 262 36.15 -48.78 -12.38
C VAL A 262 37.02 -48.78 -11.14
N ALA A 263 36.79 -47.82 -10.25
CA ALA A 263 37.44 -47.72 -8.94
C ALA A 263 36.92 -48.77 -7.96
#